data_AF-A0A2E9NZ73-F1
#
_entry.id   AF-A0A2E9NZ73-F1
#
_cell.length_a   1.000
_cell.length_b   1.000
_cell.length_c   1.000
_cell.angle_alpha   90.00
_cell.angle_beta   90.00
_cell.angle_gamma   90.00
#
_symmetry.space_group_name_H-M   'P 1'
#
loop_
_entity.id
_entity.type
_entity.pdbx_description
1 polymer ?
#
loop_
_entity_poly.entity_id
_entity_poly.type
_entity_poly.pdbx_seq_one_letter_code
_entity_poly.pdbx_strand_id
1 'polypeptide(L)' 'MSEMIIEKLLEKRDLYLNTLKHIEFQLVTEPTDEEIIEIKKTQALTIEELKKIEQEISFLTSKKSS' A
#
# COMPACT_ATOMS: atom_id res chain seq x y z
N MET A 1 -13.87 18.87 -3.17
CA MET A 1 -13.28 18.00 -4.23
C MET A 1 -11.94 17.41 -3.80
N SER A 2 -10.98 18.20 -3.32
CA SER A 2 -9.71 17.70 -2.76
C SER A 2 -9.88 16.76 -1.55
N GLU A 3 -10.88 16.99 -0.68
CA GLU A 3 -11.15 16.10 0.47
C GLU A 3 -11.60 14.70 0.08
N MET A 4 -12.56 14.59 -0.83
CA MET A 4 -13.01 13.31 -1.37
C MET A 4 -11.89 12.54 -2.08
N ILE A 5 -10.92 13.24 -2.69
CA ILE A 5 -9.74 12.61 -3.30
C ILE A 5 -8.81 12.06 -2.21
N ILE A 6 -8.53 12.86 -1.17
CA ILE A 6 -7.69 12.43 -0.03
C ILE A 6 -8.33 11.24 0.69
N GLU A 7 -9.64 11.25 0.92
CA GLU A 7 -10.37 10.14 1.55
C GLU A 7 -10.20 8.84 0.75
N LYS A 8 -10.40 8.87 -0.57
CA LYS A 8 -10.15 7.70 -1.45
C LYS A 8 -8.71 7.23 -1.44
N LEU A 9 -7.74 8.14 -1.33
CA LEU A 9 -6.32 7.77 -1.22
C LEU A 9 -6.02 7.08 0.13
N LEU A 10 -6.63 7.54 1.21
CA LEU A 10 -6.52 6.92 2.53
C LEU A 10 -7.17 5.53 2.56
N GLU A 11 -8.35 5.36 1.94
CA GLU A 11 -8.98 4.05 1.78
C GLU A 11 -8.08 3.08 1.00
N LYS A 12 -7.47 3.53 -0.10
CA LYS A 12 -6.52 2.73 -0.87
C LYS A 12 -5.28 2.36 -0.05
N ARG A 13 -4.72 3.31 0.71
CA ARG A 13 -3.59 3.05 1.61
C ARG A 13 -3.96 1.93 2.59
N ASP A 14 -5.12 2.01 3.22
CA ASP A 14 -5.55 1.02 4.21
C ASP A 14 -5.75 -0.37 3.58
N LEU A 15 -6.26 -0.42 2.34
CA LEU A 15 -6.33 -1.66 1.56
C LEU A 15 -4.93 -2.28 1.35
N TYR A 16 -3.96 -1.51 0.87
CA TYR A 16 -2.61 -2.01 0.62
C TYR A 16 -1.88 -2.40 1.91
N LEU A 17 -2.10 -1.68 3.02
CA LEU A 17 -1.58 -2.08 4.33
C LEU A 17 -2.17 -3.42 4.79
N ASN A 18 -3.45 -3.66 4.54
CA ASN A 18 -4.06 -4.97 4.82
C ASN A 18 -3.50 -6.08 3.91
N THR A 19 -3.21 -5.78 2.65
CA THR A 19 -2.50 -6.73 1.77
C THR A 19 -1.13 -7.12 2.33
N LEU A 20 -0.36 -6.17 2.88
CA LEU A 20 0.91 -6.49 3.53
C LEU A 20 0.75 -7.38 4.75
N LYS A 21 -0.26 -7.14 5.59
CA LYS A 21 -0.57 -8.04 6.73
C LYS A 21 -0.93 -9.46 6.26
N HIS A 22 -1.69 -9.59 5.17
CA HIS A 22 -2.00 -10.91 4.59
C HIS A 22 -0.75 -11.62 4.08
N ILE A 23 0.18 -10.89 3.45
CA ILE A 23 1.48 -11.42 3.03
C ILE A 23 2.29 -11.92 4.24
N GLU A 24 2.30 -11.18 5.34
CA GLU A 24 2.98 -11.63 6.57
C GLU A 24 2.42 -12.97 7.06
N PHE A 25 1.10 -13.15 7.03
CA PHE A 25 0.49 -14.44 7.37
C PHE A 25 0.89 -15.56 6.40
N GLN A 26 0.92 -15.28 5.09
CA GLN A 26 1.34 -16.25 4.07
C GLN A 26 2.78 -16.72 4.27
N LEU A 27 3.68 -15.85 4.74
CA LEU A 27 5.07 -16.21 5.01
C LEU A 27 5.23 -17.11 6.24
N VAL A 28 4.30 -17.03 7.21
CA VAL A 28 4.31 -17.87 8.41
C VAL A 28 3.79 -19.28 8.13
N THR A 29 3.02 -19.49 7.06
CA THR A 29 2.48 -20.81 6.70
C THR A 29 3.44 -21.71 5.93
N GLU A 30 4.76 -21.51 6.08
CA GLU A 30 5.82 -22.28 5.41
C GLU A 30 5.58 -22.48 3.90
N PRO A 31 5.41 -21.40 3.13
CA PRO A 31 5.18 -21.48 1.68
C PRO A 31 6.39 -22.09 0.97
N THR A 32 6.13 -22.68 -0.20
CA THR A 32 7.18 -23.18 -1.09
C THR A 32 8.07 -22.06 -1.62
N ASP A 33 9.27 -22.38 -2.10
CA ASP A 33 10.20 -21.39 -2.65
C ASP A 33 9.59 -20.59 -3.83
N GLU A 34 8.77 -21.23 -4.66
CA GLU A 34 8.06 -20.57 -5.77
C GLU A 34 7.01 -19.57 -5.24
N GLU A 35 6.24 -19.96 -4.22
CA GLU A 35 5.28 -19.08 -3.55
C GLU A 35 6.00 -17.89 -2.87
N ILE A 36 7.16 -18.13 -2.24
CA ILE A 36 7.95 -17.06 -1.62
C ILE A 36 8.36 -16.01 -2.65
N ILE A 37 8.74 -16.40 -3.87
CA ILE A 37 9.11 -15.47 -4.94
C ILE A 37 7.92 -14.58 -5.32
N GLU A 38 6.75 -15.18 -5.54
CA GLU A 38 5.54 -14.42 -5.90
C GLU A 38 5.03 -13.55 -4.74
N ILE A 39 5.12 -14.03 -3.50
CA ILE A 39 4.81 -13.24 -2.30
C ILE A 39 5.72 -12.01 -2.22
N LYS A 40 7.04 -12.16 -2.39
CA LYS A 40 8.00 -11.04 -2.36
C LYS A 40 7.77 -10.03 -3.48
N LYS A 41 7.43 -10.51 -4.67
CA LYS A 41 7.06 -9.65 -5.81
C LYS A 41 5.81 -8.83 -5.50
N THR A 42 4.78 -9.47 -4.97
CA THR A 42 3.53 -8.81 -4.55
C THR A 42 3.80 -7.80 -3.44
N GLN A 43 4.66 -8.14 -2.48
CA GLN A 43 5.09 -7.26 -1.40
C GLN A 43 5.80 -6.01 -1.95
N ALA A 44 6.75 -6.19 -2.87
CA ALA A 44 7.50 -5.08 -3.47
C ALA A 44 6.59 -4.10 -4.22
N LEU A 45 5.66 -4.62 -5.04
CA LEU A 45 4.68 -3.81 -5.76
C LEU A 45 3.74 -3.06 -4.80
N THR A 46 3.28 -3.74 -3.75
CA THR A 46 2.41 -3.14 -2.74
C THR A 46 3.09 -1.98 -2.01
N ILE A 47 4.37 -2.15 -1.65
CA ILE A 47 5.18 -1.08 -1.03
C ILE A 47 5.38 0.10 -2.00
N GLU A 48 5.59 -0.16 -3.28
CA GLU A 48 5.73 0.89 -4.28
C GLU A 48 4.46 1.72 -4.43
N GLU A 49 3.29 1.08 -4.49
CA GLU A 49 2.00 1.77 -4.56
C GLU A 49 1.71 2.57 -3.28
N LEU A 50 2.03 2.03 -2.10
CA LEU A 50 1.93 2.77 -0.84
C LEU A 50 2.76 4.06 -0.87
N LYS A 51 4.00 4.00 -1.35
CA LYS A 51 4.87 5.19 -1.48
C LYS A 51 4.25 6.25 -2.40
N LYS A 52 3.67 5.84 -3.53
CA LYS A 52 3.01 6.77 -4.46
C LYS A 52 1.80 7.44 -3.82
N ILE A 53 0.96 6.66 -3.11
CA ILE A 53 -0.21 7.18 -2.40
C ILE A 53 0.21 8.17 -1.31
N GLU A 54 1.23 7.85 -0.51
CA GLU A 54 1.73 8.75 0.53
C GLU A 54 2.28 10.06 -0.05
N GLN A 55 3.02 9.99 -1.16
CA GLN A 55 3.50 11.18 -1.87
C GLN A 55 2.35 12.04 -2.39
N GLU A 56 1.30 11.42 -2.96
CA GLU A 56 0.13 12.14 -3.47
C GLU A 56 -0.66 12.81 -2.34
N ILE A 57 -0.88 12.11 -1.22
CA ILE A 57 -1.51 12.67 -0.02
C ILE A 57 -0.68 13.86 0.48
N SER A 58 0.64 13.72 0.59
CA SER A 58 1.53 14.80 1.03
C SER A 58 1.43 16.03 0.12
N PHE A 59 1.37 15.82 -1.20
CA PHE A 59 1.25 16.91 -2.17
C PHE A 59 -0.11 17.63 -2.12
N LEU A 60 -1.20 16.88 -1.98
CA LEU A 60 -2.54 17.45 -1.89
C LEU A 60 -2.76 18.19 -0.57
N THR A 61 -2.20 17.68 0.52
CA THR A 61 -2.28 18.32 1.83
C THR A 61 -1.40 19.57 1.91
N SER A 62 -0.20 19.58 1.32
CA SER A 62 0.66 20.77 1.27
C SER A 62 0.02 21.91 0.45
N LYS A 63 -0.76 21.59 -0.58
CA LYS A 63 -1.51 22.57 -1.38
C LYS A 63 -2.69 23.20 -0.64
N LYS A 64 -3.24 22.53 0.37
CA LYS A 64 -4.32 23.06 1.22
C LYS A 64 -3.81 24.05 2.28
N SER A 65 -2.52 24.06 2.56
CA SER A 65 -1.89 24.92 3.58
C SER A 65 -1.43 26.29 3.05
N SER A 66 -1.78 26.65 1.81
CA SER A 66 -1.50 27.94 1.16
C SER A 66 -2.77 28.69 0.82
#